data_AF-A0AAV9F2N8-F1
#
_entry.id   AF-A0AAV9F2N8-F1
#
_cell.length_a   1.000
_cell.length_b   1.000
_cell.length_c   1.000
_cell.angle_alpha   90.00
_cell.angle_beta   90.00
_cell.angle_gamma   90.00
#
_symmetry.space_group_name_H-M   'P 1'
#
loop_
_entity.id
_entity.type
_entity.pdbx_description
1 polymer ?
#
loop_
_entity_poly.entity_id
_entity_poly.type
_entity_poly.pdbx_seq_one_letter_code
_entity_poly.pdbx_strand_id
1 'polypeptide(L)'
;MADSSSGGLAATLNNSIEALGRGFDVASDIRLLYCKGAPGSRLVRLDEENVRDLRIDEASLVINRVSMDIGLSKENIGRETTPVWTFHETSRQ
;
A
#
# COMPACT_ATOMS: atom_id res chain seq x y z
N MET A 1 3.96 -28.85 8.32
CA MET A 1 4.84 -28.11 7.40
C MET A 1 4.18 -26.77 7.17
N ALA A 2 4.72 -25.70 7.74
CA ALA A 2 4.17 -24.36 7.55
C ALA A 2 4.41 -23.95 6.10
N ASP A 3 3.34 -23.59 5.40
CA ASP A 3 3.37 -23.21 4.00
C ASP A 3 4.21 -21.92 3.84
N SER A 4 5.41 -22.08 3.28
CA SER A 4 6.37 -21.01 3.02
C SER A 4 5.80 -19.88 2.16
N SER A 5 4.71 -20.11 1.42
CA SER A 5 4.02 -19.08 0.64
C SER A 5 3.21 -18.10 1.51
N SER A 6 2.57 -18.61 2.58
CA SER A 6 1.80 -17.81 3.55
C SER A 6 2.70 -16.85 4.34
N GLY A 7 3.91 -17.30 4.71
CA GLY A 7 4.89 -16.46 5.40
C GLY A 7 5.37 -15.27 4.55
N GLY A 8 5.58 -15.48 3.25
CA GLY A 8 5.99 -14.41 2.34
C GLY A 8 4.91 -13.34 2.13
N LEU A 9 3.65 -13.77 2.01
CA LEU A 9 2.50 -12.85 1.91
C LEU A 9 2.35 -12.01 3.18
N ALA A 10 2.40 -12.65 4.35
CA ALA A 10 2.31 -11.96 5.63
C ALA A 10 3.43 -10.92 5.81
N ALA A 11 4.66 -11.26 5.45
CA ALA A 11 5.79 -10.33 5.50
C ALA A 11 5.57 -9.14 4.55
N THR A 12 5.12 -9.39 3.32
CA THR A 12 4.86 -8.34 2.33
C THR A 12 3.80 -7.37 2.83
N LEU A 13 2.71 -7.89 3.38
CA LEU A 13 1.61 -7.07 3.90
C LEU A 13 2.01 -6.23 5.12
N ASN A 14 2.75 -6.81 6.06
CA ASN A 14 3.30 -6.05 7.20
C ASN A 14 4.24 -4.95 6.72
N ASN A 15 5.13 -5.26 5.77
CA ASN A 15 6.02 -4.28 5.18
C ASN A 15 5.26 -3.14 4.48
N SER A 16 4.12 -3.43 3.82
CA SER A 16 3.26 -2.41 3.23
C SER A 16 2.75 -1.43 4.27
N ILE A 17 2.24 -1.93 5.41
CA ILE A 17 1.74 -1.08 6.51
C ILE A 17 2.87 -0.25 7.12
N GLU A 18 4.04 -0.85 7.33
CA GLU A 18 5.23 -0.15 7.86
C GLU A 18 5.77 0.92 6.93
N ALA A 19 5.58 0.77 5.62
CA ALA A 19 6.00 1.74 4.61
C ALA A 19 5.03 2.94 4.48
N LEU A 20 3.80 2.84 4.97
CA LEU A 20 2.82 3.94 4.86
C LEU A 20 3.37 5.23 5.47
N GLY A 21 3.27 6.32 4.72
CA GLY A 21 3.70 7.63 5.17
C GLY A 21 5.22 7.84 5.26
N ARG A 22 6.05 6.85 4.90
CA ARG A 22 7.51 7.01 4.84
C ARG A 22 8.01 7.88 3.68
N GLY A 23 7.15 8.11 2.70
CA GLY A 23 7.49 8.84 1.48
C GLY A 23 8.20 7.96 0.48
N PHE A 24 8.09 8.38 -0.78
CA PHE A 24 8.64 7.66 -1.92
C PHE A 24 9.74 8.49 -2.58
N ASP A 25 10.78 7.81 -3.08
CA ASP A 25 11.83 8.48 -3.84
C ASP A 25 11.48 8.54 -5.31
N VAL A 26 11.04 9.72 -5.76
CA VAL A 26 10.60 9.95 -7.15
C VAL A 26 11.64 9.58 -8.20
N ALA A 27 12.95 9.59 -7.86
CA ALA A 27 14.01 9.19 -8.77
C ALA A 27 14.24 7.66 -8.79
N SER A 28 13.66 6.95 -7.82
CA SER A 28 13.65 5.50 -7.69
C SER A 28 12.27 4.92 -8.08
N ASP A 29 12.08 3.61 -7.87
CA ASP A 29 10.88 2.84 -8.24
C ASP A 29 9.89 2.69 -7.07
N ILE A 30 8.57 2.83 -7.29
CA ILE A 30 7.50 2.85 -6.27
C ILE A 30 7.38 1.61 -5.37
N ARG A 31 8.16 0.55 -5.62
CA ARG A 31 8.22 -0.65 -4.78
C ARG A 31 8.59 -0.31 -3.33
N LEU A 32 8.00 -1.05 -2.38
CA LEU A 32 8.22 -0.89 -0.92
C LEU A 32 9.69 -0.82 -0.50
N LEU A 33 10.57 -1.53 -1.23
CA LEU A 33 12.02 -1.54 -1.00
C LEU A 33 12.67 -0.14 -1.04
N TYR A 34 12.04 0.81 -1.74
CA TYR A 34 12.58 2.15 -1.96
C TYR A 34 11.85 3.25 -1.18
N CYS A 35 10.90 2.89 -0.30
CA CYS A 35 10.32 3.83 0.65
C CYS A 35 11.42 4.42 1.54
N LYS A 36 11.48 5.75 1.64
CA LYS A 36 12.58 6.48 2.29
C LYS A 36 12.33 6.66 3.80
N GLY A 37 13.27 7.31 4.49
CA GLY A 37 13.14 7.63 5.91
C GLY A 37 13.93 6.70 6.83
N ALA A 38 14.26 7.21 8.02
CA ALA A 38 14.90 6.43 9.06
C ALA A 38 13.95 5.32 9.56
N PRO A 39 14.46 4.18 10.03
CA PRO A 39 13.64 3.16 10.66
C PRO A 39 12.74 3.77 11.75
N GLY A 40 11.43 3.51 11.66
CA GLY A 40 10.44 4.04 12.62
C GLY A 40 10.01 5.49 12.38
N SER A 41 10.54 6.19 11.37
CA SER A 41 10.09 7.53 11.01
C SER A 41 9.06 7.52 9.88
N ARG A 42 8.07 8.41 9.95
CA ARG A 42 7.08 8.66 8.90
C ARG A 42 6.99 10.17 8.64
N LEU A 43 6.83 10.56 7.38
CA LEU A 43 6.57 11.95 6.95
C LEU A 43 5.16 12.42 7.32
N VAL A 44 4.21 11.49 7.41
CA VAL A 44 2.84 11.75 7.86
C VAL A 44 2.52 10.92 9.09
N ARG A 45 1.68 11.48 9.97
CA ARG A 45 1.22 10.81 11.17
C ARG A 45 0.09 9.84 10.80
N LEU A 46 0.18 8.61 11.29
CA LEU A 46 -0.93 7.66 11.30
C LEU A 46 -1.58 7.68 12.68
N ASP A 47 -2.89 7.39 12.73
CA ASP A 47 -3.58 7.15 13.99
C ASP A 47 -3.22 5.75 14.50
N GLU A 48 -2.35 5.70 15.51
CA GLU A 48 -1.91 4.47 16.19
C GLU A 48 -2.69 4.16 17.47
N GLU A 49 -3.59 5.06 17.87
CA GLU A 49 -4.46 4.89 19.04
C GLU A 49 -5.75 4.18 18.64
N ASN A 50 -6.37 4.62 17.54
CA ASN A 50 -7.58 4.01 17.00
C ASN A 50 -7.25 2.96 15.94
N VAL A 51 -7.02 1.73 16.41
CA VAL A 51 -6.55 0.61 15.59
C VAL A 51 -7.49 -0.60 15.66
N ARG A 52 -7.46 -1.43 14.61
CA ARG A 52 -8.16 -2.71 14.51
C ARG A 52 -7.26 -3.80 13.94
N ASP A 53 -7.66 -5.04 14.13
CA ASP A 53 -7.03 -6.17 13.43
C ASP A 53 -7.67 -6.31 12.04
N LEU A 54 -6.85 -6.19 10.99
CA LEU A 54 -7.26 -6.29 9.61
C LEU A 54 -7.21 -7.74 9.17
N ARG A 55 -8.38 -8.34 8.94
CA ARG A 55 -8.53 -9.73 8.51
C ARG A 55 -8.54 -9.82 6.99
N ILE A 56 -7.76 -10.75 6.45
CA ILE A 56 -7.66 -11.05 5.02
C ILE A 56 -8.14 -12.48 4.85
N ASP A 57 -9.43 -12.62 4.59
CA ASP A 57 -10.11 -13.92 4.62
C ASP A 57 -9.57 -14.87 3.54
N GLU A 58 -9.24 -14.38 2.34
CA GLU A 58 -8.70 -15.22 1.26
C GLU A 58 -7.35 -15.87 1.61
N ALA A 59 -6.56 -15.22 2.47
CA ALA A 59 -5.25 -15.72 2.89
C ALA A 59 -5.27 -16.34 4.29
N SER A 60 -6.43 -16.39 4.96
CA SER A 60 -6.55 -16.76 6.38
C SER A 60 -5.53 -16.03 7.28
N LEU A 61 -5.29 -14.75 6.96
CA LEU A 61 -4.26 -13.93 7.59
C LEU A 61 -4.88 -12.78 8.38
N VAL A 62 -4.22 -12.39 9.48
CA VAL A 62 -4.60 -11.23 10.28
C VAL A 62 -3.38 -10.32 10.43
N ILE A 63 -3.55 -9.03 10.15
CA ILE A 63 -2.56 -7.99 10.44
C ILE A 63 -3.08 -7.21 11.63
N ASN A 64 -2.31 -7.20 12.72
CA ASN A 64 -2.78 -6.61 13.96
C ASN A 64 -2.55 -5.10 14.00
N ARG A 65 -3.38 -4.40 14.78
CA ARG A 65 -3.18 -2.99 15.13
C ARG A 65 -2.98 -2.04 13.92
N VAL A 66 -3.77 -2.22 12.88
CA VAL A 66 -3.81 -1.32 11.72
C VAL A 66 -4.75 -0.16 12.04
N SER A 67 -4.35 1.08 11.70
CA SER A 67 -5.20 2.26 11.86
C SER A 67 -6.58 2.06 11.21
N MET A 68 -7.65 2.52 11.86
CA MET A 68 -9.02 2.38 11.32
C MET A 68 -9.22 3.07 9.96
N ASP A 69 -8.41 4.10 9.69
CA ASP A 69 -8.43 4.87 8.43
C ASP A 69 -7.84 4.10 7.24
N ILE A 70 -7.13 2.99 7.50
CA ILE A 70 -6.52 2.16 6.47
C ILE A 70 -7.51 1.06 6.07
N GLY A 71 -8.02 1.15 4.84
CA GLY A 71 -8.87 0.13 4.23
C GLY A 71 -8.10 -0.97 3.52
N LEU A 72 -8.77 -2.10 3.28
CA LEU A 72 -8.33 -3.11 2.33
C LEU A 72 -9.37 -3.18 1.22
N SER A 73 -8.95 -2.90 -0.01
CA SER A 73 -9.79 -3.05 -1.21
C SER A 73 -9.23 -4.15 -2.08
N LYS A 74 -10.14 -4.93 -2.67
CA LYS A 74 -9.82 -5.86 -3.75
C LYS A 74 -10.06 -5.14 -5.06
N GLU A 75 -9.02 -4.54 -5.60
CA GLU A 75 -9.11 -3.87 -6.89
C GLU A 75 -8.95 -4.90 -8.02
N ASN A 76 -9.74 -4.74 -9.09
CA ASN A 76 -9.49 -5.47 -10.33
C ASN A 76 -8.20 -4.87 -10.91
N ILE A 77 -7.16 -5.68 -11.12
CA ILE A 77 -5.87 -5.24 -11.66
C ILE A 77 -6.08 -4.83 -13.13
N GLY A 78 -6.65 -3.65 -13.32
CA GLY A 78 -6.77 -2.95 -14.58
C GLY A 78 -5.94 -1.69 -14.44
N ARG A 79 -4.92 -1.53 -15.28
CA ARG A 79 -4.20 -0.26 -15.35
C ARG A 79 -5.19 0.77 -15.88
N GLU A 80 -5.64 1.68 -15.01
CA GLU A 80 -6.43 2.82 -15.45
C GLU A 80 -5.51 3.77 -16.23
N THR A 81 -5.46 3.59 -17.54
CA THR A 81 -4.74 4.50 -18.42
C THR A 81 -5.69 5.61 -18.84
N THR A 82 -5.46 6.82 -18.38
CA THR A 82 -6.02 8.00 -19.03
C THR A 82 -5.42 8.10 -20.44
N PRO A 83 -6.24 8.12 -21.50
CA PRO A 83 -5.73 8.27 -22.85
C PRO A 83 -5.00 9.61 -23.00
N VAL A 84 -3.94 9.62 -23.80
CA VAL A 84 -3.27 10.87 -24.17
C VAL A 84 -4.15 11.57 -25.19
N TRP A 85 -4.73 12.72 -24.80
CA TRP A 85 -5.50 13.55 -25.71
C TRP A 85 -4.58 14.20 -26.75
N THR A 86 -5.01 14.23 -28.00
CA THR A 86 -4.38 15.03 -29.03
C THR A 86 -4.74 16.52 -28.86
N PHE A 87 -3.91 17.42 -29.40
CA PHE A 87 -4.09 18.88 -29.26
C PHE A 87 -5.46 19.39 -29.71
N HIS A 88 -6.11 18.71 -30.66
CA HIS A 88 -7.44 19.11 -31.16
C HIS A 88 -8.60 18.63 -30.29
N GLU A 89 -8.38 17.67 -29.40
CA GLU A 89 -9.42 17.15 -28.50
C GLU A 89 -9.57 18.02 -27.24
N THR A 90 -8.49 18.68 -26.80
CA THR A 90 -8.49 19.57 -25.62
C THR A 90 -9.20 20.91 -25.83
N SER A 91 -9.48 21.29 -27.09
CA SER A 91 -10.06 22.59 -27.46
C SER A 91 -11.58 22.57 -27.70
N ARG A 92 -12.25 21.44 -27.40
CA ARG A 92 -13.71 21.26 -27.55
C ARG A 92 -14.47 21.11 -26.22
N GLN A 93 -13.84 21.37 -25.09
CA GLN A 93 -14.43 21.25 -23.75
C GLN A 93 -14.76 22.61 -23.16
#